data_AF-A0A7X6IX55-F1
#
_entry.id   AF-A0A7X6IX55-F1
#
_cell.length_a   1.000
_cell.length_b   1.000
_cell.length_c   1.000
_cell.angle_alpha   90.00
_cell.angle_beta   90.00
_cell.angle_gamma   90.00
#
_symmetry.space_group_name_H-M   'P 1'
#
loop_
_entity.id
_entity.type
_entity.pdbx_description
1 polymer ?
#
loop_
_entity_poly.entity_id
_entity_poly.type
_entity_poly.pdbx_seq_one_letter_code
_entity_poly.pdbx_strand_id
1 'polypeptide(L)'
;MMKRIFSVVLALILPVQSAVSQAPDEAQARKARSIAQLQSEGVPTIDHLPTIETESDSTRRDTKAVAQRAIALIIVAVKGETGDHAMGQTLIRQFDAARFFTPKERAFMDDPNPSEQDRVNFAWRYEGVHVLLWALGIAPELERPDHICDVPSIANTLRELGTHGLMRRAKLRPQKELLDAADLIYRYDWAAVNARLKGEEPPAGLDKGVVYERHYALNWLIGYLDQDWDDISTDT
;
A
#
# COMPACT_ATOMS: atom_id res chain seq x y z
N MET A 1 -54.18 16.36 -69.64
CA MET A 1 -53.52 15.07 -69.33
C MET A 1 -52.17 15.38 -68.70
N MET A 2 -52.01 15.09 -67.41
CA MET A 2 -50.77 14.86 -66.63
C MET A 2 -50.90 15.45 -65.21
N LYS A 3 -51.19 14.53 -64.29
CA LYS A 3 -51.15 14.66 -62.84
C LYS A 3 -49.69 14.83 -62.40
N ARG A 4 -49.42 15.65 -61.38
CA ARG A 4 -48.30 15.40 -60.47
C ARG A 4 -48.74 15.56 -59.02
N ILE A 5 -48.48 14.49 -58.29
CA ILE A 5 -48.93 14.11 -56.95
C ILE A 5 -47.88 14.59 -55.93
N PHE A 6 -48.38 14.89 -54.73
CA PHE A 6 -47.65 15.14 -53.49
C PHE A 6 -46.40 14.26 -53.29
N SER A 7 -45.36 14.85 -52.69
CA SER A 7 -44.67 14.21 -51.56
C SER A 7 -43.83 15.24 -50.80
N VAL A 8 -44.32 15.62 -49.63
CA VAL A 8 -43.56 16.30 -48.59
C VAL A 8 -42.70 15.24 -47.91
N VAL A 9 -41.38 15.28 -48.09
CA VAL A 9 -40.45 14.48 -47.31
C VAL A 9 -39.90 15.38 -46.21
N LEU A 10 -40.50 15.28 -45.03
CA LEU A 10 -39.98 15.89 -43.80
C LEU A 10 -38.82 15.00 -43.31
N ALA A 11 -37.58 15.43 -43.55
CA ALA A 11 -36.41 14.77 -43.01
C ALA A 11 -36.31 15.04 -41.51
N LEU A 12 -36.73 14.08 -40.69
CA LEU A 12 -36.44 14.03 -39.26
C LEU A 12 -34.94 13.77 -39.08
N ILE A 13 -34.18 14.83 -38.83
CA ILE A 13 -32.81 14.72 -38.32
C ILE A 13 -32.92 14.38 -36.83
N LEU A 14 -32.90 13.10 -36.49
CA LEU A 14 -32.63 12.67 -35.12
C LEU A 14 -31.14 12.85 -34.85
N PRO A 15 -30.72 13.55 -33.79
CA PRO A 15 -29.32 13.53 -33.39
C PRO A 15 -28.99 12.12 -32.93
N VAL A 16 -28.08 11.45 -33.64
CA VAL A 16 -27.38 10.28 -33.11
C VAL A 16 -26.53 10.80 -31.96
N GLN A 17 -27.08 10.78 -30.75
CA GLN A 17 -26.26 10.83 -29.54
C GLN A 17 -25.43 9.56 -29.55
N SER A 18 -24.21 9.68 -30.08
CA SER A 18 -23.14 8.76 -29.75
C SER A 18 -22.94 8.90 -28.24
N ALA A 19 -23.45 7.95 -27.48
CA ALA A 19 -22.99 7.70 -26.13
C ALA A 19 -21.52 7.31 -26.27
N VAL A 20 -20.64 8.33 -26.23
CA VAL A 20 -19.23 8.11 -25.98
C VAL A 20 -19.20 7.56 -24.56
N SER A 21 -19.18 6.23 -24.45
CA SER A 21 -18.73 5.54 -23.26
C SER A 21 -17.33 6.06 -23.00
N GLN A 22 -17.19 7.13 -22.22
CA GLN A 22 -15.90 7.54 -21.70
C GLN A 22 -15.36 6.30 -21.00
N ALA A 23 -14.18 5.83 -21.42
CA ALA A 23 -13.49 4.80 -20.68
C ALA A 23 -13.47 5.23 -19.21
N PRO A 24 -13.72 4.32 -18.25
CA PRO A 24 -13.64 4.69 -16.84
C PRO A 24 -12.30 5.37 -16.62
N ASP A 25 -12.34 6.55 -16.00
CA ASP A 25 -11.13 7.23 -15.54
C ASP A 25 -10.25 6.24 -14.76
N GLU A 26 -8.94 6.37 -14.88
CA GLU A 26 -7.93 5.44 -14.38
C GLU A 26 -8.22 5.00 -12.94
N ALA A 27 -8.58 5.96 -12.09
CA ALA A 27 -8.93 5.76 -10.69
C ALA A 27 -10.22 4.93 -10.50
N GLN A 28 -11.24 5.16 -11.32
CA GLN A 28 -12.48 4.37 -11.31
C GLN A 28 -12.25 2.94 -11.81
N ALA A 29 -11.44 2.77 -12.85
CA ALA A 29 -11.07 1.46 -13.35
C ALA A 29 -10.31 0.65 -12.30
N ARG A 30 -9.41 1.29 -11.55
CA ARG A 30 -8.66 0.70 -10.44
C ARG A 30 -9.59 0.31 -9.28
N LYS A 31 -10.47 1.21 -8.84
CA LYS A 31 -11.53 0.92 -7.87
C LYS A 31 -12.37 -0.29 -8.25
N ALA A 32 -12.79 -0.38 -9.51
CA ALA A 32 -13.60 -1.50 -9.99
C ALA A 32 -12.86 -2.84 -9.91
N ARG A 33 -11.55 -2.87 -10.24
CA ARG A 33 -10.72 -4.08 -10.10
C ARG A 33 -10.60 -4.50 -8.64
N SER A 34 -10.33 -3.55 -7.73
CA SER A 34 -10.22 -3.82 -6.29
C SER A 34 -11.53 -4.35 -5.71
N ILE A 35 -12.67 -3.73 -6.06
CA ILE A 35 -14.00 -4.19 -5.63
C ILE A 35 -14.28 -5.61 -6.12
N ALA A 36 -13.97 -5.91 -7.39
CA ALA A 36 -14.16 -7.24 -7.95
C ALA A 36 -13.31 -8.29 -7.20
N GLN A 37 -12.07 -7.96 -6.84
CA GLN A 37 -11.21 -8.83 -6.01
C GLN A 37 -11.85 -9.09 -4.64
N LEU A 38 -12.25 -8.04 -3.91
CA LEU A 38 -12.89 -8.17 -2.59
C LEU A 38 -14.15 -9.03 -2.65
N GLN A 39 -15.01 -8.81 -3.65
CA GLN A 39 -16.24 -9.58 -3.85
C GLN A 39 -15.94 -11.06 -4.12
N SER A 40 -14.90 -11.36 -4.90
CA SER A 40 -14.49 -12.75 -5.18
C SER A 40 -13.99 -13.48 -3.92
N GLU A 41 -13.51 -12.74 -2.93
CA GLU A 41 -13.04 -13.25 -1.63
C GLU A 41 -14.12 -13.25 -0.55
N GLY A 42 -15.32 -12.77 -0.85
CA GLY A 42 -16.40 -12.62 0.13
C GLY A 42 -16.18 -11.48 1.13
N VAL A 43 -15.31 -10.52 0.82
CA VAL A 43 -15.09 -9.32 1.63
C VAL A 43 -16.17 -8.27 1.30
N PRO A 44 -16.87 -7.71 2.31
CA PRO A 44 -17.83 -6.63 2.11
C PRO A 44 -17.21 -5.43 1.40
N THR A 45 -18.01 -4.72 0.61
CA THR A 45 -17.62 -3.49 -0.08
C THR A 45 -18.64 -2.38 0.16
N ILE A 46 -18.25 -1.13 -0.12
CA ILE A 46 -19.15 0.01 -0.07
C ILE A 46 -18.95 0.91 -1.28
N ASP A 47 -20.05 1.33 -1.91
CA ASP A 47 -20.00 2.04 -3.19
C ASP A 47 -19.41 3.45 -3.07
N HIS A 48 -19.61 4.11 -1.94
CA HIS A 48 -19.25 5.51 -1.74
C HIS A 48 -17.85 5.73 -1.14
N LEU A 49 -17.06 4.67 -0.94
CA LEU A 49 -15.65 4.84 -0.59
C LEU A 49 -14.94 5.59 -1.73
N PRO A 50 -14.25 6.71 -1.48
CA PRO A 50 -13.60 7.48 -2.54
C PRO A 50 -12.61 6.67 -3.38
N THR A 51 -12.31 7.18 -4.57
CA THR A 51 -11.11 6.75 -5.30
C THR A 51 -9.89 7.46 -4.73
N ILE A 52 -8.73 6.82 -4.78
CA ILE A 52 -7.45 7.50 -4.56
C ILE A 52 -6.97 8.16 -5.87
N GLU A 53 -5.91 8.97 -5.79
CA GLU A 53 -5.36 9.78 -6.87
C GLU A 53 -4.92 8.96 -8.09
N THR A 54 -4.93 9.60 -9.27
CA THR A 54 -4.44 9.05 -10.55
C THR A 54 -2.91 9.01 -10.59
N GLU A 55 -2.31 8.33 -11.58
CA GLU A 55 -0.85 8.36 -11.76
C GLU A 55 -0.31 9.79 -11.96
N SER A 56 -1.06 10.66 -12.67
CA SER A 56 -0.63 12.04 -12.93
C SER A 56 -0.72 12.97 -11.72
N ASP A 57 -1.60 12.64 -10.76
CA ASP A 57 -1.85 13.47 -9.57
C ASP A 57 -1.17 12.91 -8.31
N SER A 58 -0.63 11.69 -8.37
CA SER A 58 0.07 11.06 -7.24
C SER A 58 1.56 11.47 -7.15
N THR A 59 2.07 11.57 -5.93
CA THR A 59 3.52 11.71 -5.71
C THR A 59 4.21 10.36 -5.82
N ARG A 60 5.41 10.36 -6.41
CA ARG A 60 6.23 9.16 -6.52
C ARG A 60 7.48 9.26 -5.65
N ARG A 61 7.61 8.35 -4.68
CA ARG A 61 8.85 8.20 -3.89
C ARG A 61 9.98 7.70 -4.79
N ASP A 62 11.21 8.13 -4.50
CA ASP A 62 12.38 7.64 -5.20
C ASP A 62 12.83 6.27 -4.68
N THR A 63 13.42 5.45 -5.54
CA THR A 63 13.86 4.08 -5.20
C THR A 63 14.84 4.05 -4.02
N LYS A 64 15.70 5.06 -3.90
CA LYS A 64 16.71 5.12 -2.84
C LYS A 64 16.04 5.38 -1.49
N ALA A 65 15.08 6.31 -1.41
CA ALA A 65 14.31 6.57 -0.20
C ALA A 65 13.51 5.35 0.25
N VAL A 66 12.87 4.63 -0.69
CA VAL A 66 12.14 3.39 -0.38
C VAL A 66 13.08 2.31 0.18
N ALA A 67 14.26 2.13 -0.42
CA ALA A 67 15.25 1.18 0.09
C ALA A 67 15.80 1.56 1.48
N GLN A 68 16.07 2.85 1.72
CA GLN A 68 16.49 3.34 3.04
C GLN A 68 15.41 3.15 4.10
N ARG A 69 14.15 3.41 3.75
CA ARG A 69 12.99 3.18 4.63
C ARG A 69 12.88 1.70 4.97
N ALA A 70 12.97 0.80 3.99
CA ALA A 70 12.94 -0.65 4.24
C ALA A 70 14.03 -1.09 5.23
N ILE A 71 15.27 -0.58 5.08
CA ILE A 71 16.36 -0.88 6.02
C ILE A 71 16.03 -0.36 7.44
N ALA A 72 15.55 0.88 7.56
CA ALA A 72 15.19 1.44 8.87
C ALA A 72 14.11 0.61 9.56
N LEU A 73 13.05 0.25 8.82
CA LEU A 73 11.95 -0.56 9.34
C LEU A 73 12.37 -1.95 9.78
N ILE A 74 13.27 -2.61 9.05
CA ILE A 74 13.77 -3.91 9.48
C ILE A 74 14.52 -3.81 10.80
N ILE A 75 15.36 -2.78 10.95
CA ILE A 75 16.16 -2.63 12.18
C ILE A 75 15.27 -2.36 13.40
N VAL A 76 14.26 -1.49 13.27
CA VAL A 76 13.31 -1.25 14.37
C VAL A 76 12.45 -2.49 14.65
N ALA A 77 12.05 -3.24 13.62
CA ALA A 77 11.26 -4.45 13.78
C ALA A 77 12.04 -5.54 14.53
N VAL A 78 13.31 -5.77 14.17
CA VAL A 78 14.18 -6.72 14.88
C VAL A 78 14.33 -6.33 16.35
N LYS A 79 14.56 -5.05 16.67
CA LYS A 79 14.65 -4.61 18.07
C LYS A 79 13.30 -4.77 18.79
N GLY A 80 12.18 -4.48 18.13
CA GLY A 80 10.85 -4.70 18.68
C GLY A 80 10.63 -6.17 19.06
N GLU A 81 10.82 -7.07 18.10
CA GLU A 81 10.65 -8.51 18.25
C GLU A 81 11.56 -9.09 19.34
N THR A 82 12.86 -8.82 19.27
CA THR A 82 13.85 -9.45 20.16
C THR A 82 13.96 -8.77 21.53
N GLY A 83 13.66 -7.48 21.60
CA GLY A 83 13.99 -6.65 22.77
C GLY A 83 15.49 -6.41 22.96
N ASP A 84 16.34 -6.85 22.02
CA ASP A 84 17.80 -6.76 22.15
C ASP A 84 18.30 -5.41 21.61
N HIS A 85 18.56 -4.48 22.53
CA HIS A 85 19.12 -3.17 22.19
C HIS A 85 20.52 -3.28 21.56
N ALA A 86 21.38 -4.18 22.03
CA ALA A 86 22.74 -4.33 21.51
C ALA A 86 22.75 -4.90 20.08
N MET A 87 21.86 -5.83 19.79
CA MET A 87 21.61 -6.32 18.42
C MET A 87 21.13 -5.17 17.53
N GLY A 88 20.14 -4.39 17.97
CA GLY A 88 19.65 -3.23 17.22
C GLY A 88 20.78 -2.24 16.87
N GLN A 89 21.62 -1.89 17.84
CA GLN A 89 22.78 -1.00 17.63
C GLN A 89 23.84 -1.61 16.70
N THR A 90 24.00 -2.93 16.72
CA THR A 90 24.90 -3.64 15.80
C THR A 90 24.39 -3.56 14.37
N LEU A 91 23.08 -3.74 14.16
CA LEU A 91 22.47 -3.63 12.85
C LEU A 91 22.56 -2.20 12.29
N ILE A 92 22.37 -1.17 13.13
CA ILE A 92 22.56 0.24 12.70
C ILE A 92 23.94 0.43 12.06
N ARG A 93 25.01 -0.07 12.71
CA ARG A 93 26.38 0.03 12.19
C ARG A 93 26.59 -0.84 10.96
N GLN A 94 26.11 -2.08 10.98
CA GLN A 94 26.26 -3.04 9.88
C GLN A 94 25.64 -2.53 8.58
N PHE A 95 24.50 -1.84 8.65
CA PHE A 95 23.77 -1.33 7.50
C PHE A 95 24.05 0.14 7.18
N ASP A 96 24.92 0.81 7.94
CA ASP A 96 25.17 2.27 7.87
C ASP A 96 23.85 3.09 7.88
N ALA A 97 22.94 2.69 8.77
CA ALA A 97 21.54 3.11 8.73
C ALA A 97 21.21 4.33 9.60
N ALA A 98 22.20 4.89 10.31
CA ALA A 98 21.98 5.93 11.33
C ALA A 98 21.22 7.17 10.81
N ARG A 99 21.24 7.44 9.50
CA ARG A 99 20.54 8.58 8.89
C ARG A 99 19.16 8.25 8.33
N PHE A 100 18.71 7.00 8.40
CA PHE A 100 17.48 6.55 7.73
C PHE A 100 16.25 6.66 8.63
N PHE A 101 16.45 6.68 9.95
CA PHE A 101 15.36 6.61 10.90
C PHE A 101 14.61 7.94 11.03
N THR A 102 13.30 7.86 11.22
CA THR A 102 12.47 9.00 11.63
C THR A 102 12.73 9.40 13.09
N PRO A 103 12.20 10.54 13.58
CA PRO A 103 12.26 10.90 14.99
C PRO A 103 11.68 9.84 15.93
N LYS A 104 10.51 9.24 15.63
CA LYS A 104 9.92 8.20 16.47
C LYS A 104 10.77 6.93 16.50
N GLU A 105 11.24 6.50 15.33
CA GLU A 105 12.12 5.34 15.20
C GLU A 105 13.47 5.58 15.91
N ARG A 106 14.02 6.81 15.85
CA ARG A 106 15.25 7.18 16.56
C ARG A 106 15.06 7.08 18.06
N ALA A 107 14.01 7.69 18.58
CA ALA A 107 13.70 7.63 20.01
C ALA A 107 13.59 6.17 20.48
N PHE A 108 12.90 5.32 19.72
CA PHE A 108 12.82 3.90 20.03
C PHE A 108 14.18 3.21 19.98
N MET A 109 15.01 3.44 18.96
CA MET A 109 16.32 2.79 18.84
C MET A 109 17.29 3.19 19.95
N ASP A 110 17.20 4.43 20.42
CA ASP A 110 18.06 4.98 21.47
C ASP A 110 17.63 4.55 22.88
N ASP A 111 16.37 4.14 23.06
CA ASP A 111 15.88 3.60 24.32
C ASP A 111 16.39 2.16 24.55
N PRO A 112 17.22 1.91 25.59
CA PRO A 112 17.66 0.56 25.94
C PRO A 112 16.55 -0.31 26.55
N ASN A 113 15.48 0.29 27.09
CA ASN A 113 14.40 -0.42 27.79
C ASN A 113 13.02 0.11 27.35
N PRO A 114 12.67 -0.01 26.04
CA PRO A 114 11.37 0.45 25.55
C PRO A 114 10.23 -0.32 26.19
N SER A 115 9.05 0.30 26.22
CA SER A 115 7.85 -0.37 26.73
C SER A 115 7.50 -1.61 25.90
N GLU A 116 6.78 -2.56 26.50
CA GLU A 116 6.28 -3.73 25.77
C GLU A 116 5.39 -3.32 24.59
N GLN A 117 4.57 -2.28 24.77
CA GLN A 117 3.72 -1.76 23.70
C GLN A 117 4.56 -1.18 22.55
N ASP A 118 5.61 -0.42 22.83
CA ASP A 118 6.50 0.10 21.78
C ASP A 118 7.18 -1.05 21.04
N ARG A 119 7.64 -2.07 21.76
CA ARG A 119 8.23 -3.26 21.14
C ARG A 119 7.27 -3.94 20.18
N VAL A 120 6.01 -4.15 20.61
CA VAL A 120 4.96 -4.72 19.77
C VAL A 120 4.71 -3.84 18.55
N ASN A 121 4.52 -2.53 18.74
CA ASN A 121 4.27 -1.58 17.67
C ASN A 121 5.39 -1.57 16.61
N PHE A 122 6.66 -1.60 17.03
CA PHE A 122 7.77 -1.63 16.10
C PHE A 122 7.99 -3.00 15.47
N ALA A 123 7.67 -4.11 16.15
CA ALA A 123 7.73 -5.46 15.56
C ALA A 123 6.75 -5.60 14.38
N TRP A 124 5.55 -5.00 14.46
CA TRP A 124 4.58 -4.97 13.37
C TRP A 124 5.10 -4.32 12.08
N ARG A 125 6.18 -3.53 12.14
CA ARG A 125 6.81 -2.94 10.95
C ARG A 125 7.35 -3.96 9.96
N TYR A 126 7.49 -5.23 10.32
CA TYR A 126 7.78 -6.30 9.35
C TYR A 126 6.76 -6.35 8.20
N GLU A 127 5.48 -6.06 8.45
CA GLU A 127 4.47 -6.01 7.38
C GLU A 127 4.72 -4.86 6.41
N GLY A 128 5.07 -3.68 6.94
CA GLY A 128 5.51 -2.56 6.13
C GLY A 128 6.77 -2.88 5.33
N VAL A 129 7.73 -3.60 5.91
CA VAL A 129 8.93 -4.08 5.20
C VAL A 129 8.55 -4.97 4.03
N HIS A 130 7.65 -5.94 4.24
CA HIS A 130 7.23 -6.85 3.19
C HIS A 130 6.66 -6.08 1.97
N VAL A 131 5.83 -5.06 2.23
CA VAL A 131 5.34 -4.12 1.19
C VAL A 131 6.50 -3.39 0.49
N LEU A 132 7.44 -2.83 1.23
CA LEU A 132 8.56 -2.09 0.63
C LEU A 132 9.48 -3.00 -0.19
N LEU A 133 9.74 -4.23 0.26
CA LEU A 133 10.52 -5.21 -0.49
C LEU A 133 9.80 -5.66 -1.77
N TRP A 134 8.49 -5.85 -1.71
CA TRP A 134 7.67 -6.08 -2.90
C TRP A 134 7.76 -4.90 -3.86
N ALA A 135 7.58 -3.67 -3.36
CA ALA A 135 7.65 -2.45 -4.15
C ALA A 135 9.02 -2.28 -4.82
N LEU A 136 10.12 -2.69 -4.16
CA LEU A 136 11.48 -2.66 -4.70
C LEU A 136 11.81 -3.79 -5.67
N GLY A 137 10.87 -4.69 -5.96
CA GLY A 137 11.08 -5.86 -6.83
C GLY A 137 11.98 -6.93 -6.21
N ILE A 138 12.10 -6.95 -4.88
CA ILE A 138 12.88 -7.92 -4.13
C ILE A 138 12.00 -9.11 -3.75
N ALA A 139 10.84 -8.84 -3.15
CA ALA A 139 9.79 -9.83 -2.98
C ALA A 139 8.96 -9.93 -4.28
N PRO A 140 8.64 -11.15 -4.75
CA PRO A 140 8.00 -11.34 -6.05
C PRO A 140 6.54 -10.90 -6.03
N GLU A 141 5.84 -11.15 -4.93
CA GLU A 141 4.40 -10.98 -4.76
C GLU A 141 4.10 -10.25 -3.45
N LEU A 142 2.90 -9.67 -3.38
CA LEU A 142 2.33 -9.10 -2.17
C LEU A 142 1.04 -9.87 -1.94
N GLU A 143 1.06 -10.82 -1.01
CA GLU A 143 -0.06 -11.74 -0.81
C GLU A 143 -1.26 -11.04 -0.14
N ARG A 144 -2.37 -11.76 -0.06
CA ARG A 144 -3.56 -11.34 0.68
C ARG A 144 -3.21 -11.05 2.16
N PRO A 145 -3.78 -10.00 2.78
CA PRO A 145 -3.45 -9.63 4.16
C PRO A 145 -4.24 -10.46 5.19
N ASP A 146 -4.19 -11.79 5.10
CA ASP A 146 -4.85 -12.74 6.02
C ASP A 146 -3.87 -13.54 6.88
N HIS A 147 -2.57 -13.28 6.72
CA HIS A 147 -1.51 -13.85 7.55
C HIS A 147 -0.31 -12.90 7.60
N ILE A 148 0.50 -13.07 8.65
CA ILE A 148 1.76 -12.34 8.81
C ILE A 148 2.78 -12.74 7.74
N CYS A 149 3.65 -11.82 7.38
CA CYS A 149 4.73 -12.00 6.42
C CYS A 149 5.80 -13.00 6.92
N ASP A 150 6.55 -13.56 5.97
CA ASP A 150 7.68 -14.45 6.25
C ASP A 150 8.90 -13.66 6.75
N VAL A 151 8.94 -13.41 8.06
CA VAL A 151 10.07 -12.75 8.74
C VAL A 151 11.41 -13.45 8.47
N PRO A 152 11.53 -14.80 8.53
CA PRO A 152 12.75 -15.50 8.13
C PRO A 152 13.23 -15.14 6.71
N SER A 153 12.33 -15.05 5.72
CA SER A 153 12.66 -14.64 4.35
C SER A 153 13.17 -13.20 4.26
N ILE A 154 12.56 -12.27 5.01
CA ILE A 154 13.04 -10.87 5.13
C ILE A 154 14.47 -10.85 5.71
N ALA A 155 14.71 -11.58 6.79
CA ALA A 155 16.02 -11.66 7.44
C ALA A 155 17.09 -12.27 6.50
N ASN A 156 16.73 -13.32 5.76
CA ASN A 156 17.60 -13.94 4.77
C ASN A 156 17.98 -12.97 3.65
N THR A 157 16.99 -12.26 3.10
CA THR A 157 17.19 -11.24 2.06
C THR A 157 18.22 -10.19 2.48
N LEU A 158 18.11 -9.67 3.71
CA LEU A 158 19.09 -8.70 4.20
C LEU A 158 20.47 -9.28 4.44
N ARG A 159 20.56 -10.50 4.96
CA ARG A 159 21.85 -11.16 5.19
C ARG A 159 22.62 -11.35 3.90
N GLU A 160 21.90 -11.71 2.82
CA GLU A 160 22.48 -11.92 1.50
C GLU A 160 22.85 -10.62 0.78
N LEU A 161 21.97 -9.63 0.82
CA LEU A 161 22.13 -8.41 0.04
C LEU A 161 22.93 -7.32 0.78
N GLY A 162 22.75 -7.17 2.08
CA GLY A 162 23.18 -5.99 2.83
C GLY A 162 22.60 -4.69 2.26
N THR A 163 23.02 -3.54 2.79
CA THR A 163 22.59 -2.22 2.27
C THR A 163 22.95 -2.04 0.79
N HIS A 164 24.20 -2.33 0.42
CA HIS A 164 24.67 -2.09 -0.94
C HIS A 164 24.03 -3.04 -1.97
N GLY A 165 23.86 -4.32 -1.64
CA GLY A 165 23.21 -5.27 -2.55
C GLY A 165 21.72 -4.96 -2.71
N LEU A 166 21.04 -4.56 -1.62
CA LEU A 166 19.64 -4.15 -1.69
C LEU A 166 19.50 -2.93 -2.60
N MET A 167 20.31 -1.89 -2.39
CA MET A 167 20.32 -0.68 -3.22
C MET A 167 20.61 -0.96 -4.70
N ARG A 168 21.53 -1.89 -5.01
CA ARG A 168 21.84 -2.25 -6.40
C ARG A 168 20.73 -3.05 -7.08
N ARG A 169 20.05 -3.92 -6.33
CA ARG A 169 19.00 -4.80 -6.86
C ARG A 169 17.63 -4.09 -6.91
N ALA A 170 17.42 -3.12 -6.03
CA ALA A 170 16.20 -2.34 -5.92
C ALA A 170 15.79 -1.73 -7.25
N LYS A 171 14.58 -2.08 -7.70
CA LYS A 171 13.90 -1.47 -8.84
C LYS A 171 12.47 -1.21 -8.42
N LEU A 172 12.19 0.05 -8.09
CA LEU A 172 10.86 0.43 -7.64
C LEU A 172 9.84 0.18 -8.76
N ARG A 173 8.78 -0.58 -8.46
CA ARG A 173 7.69 -0.90 -9.37
C ARG A 173 7.05 0.37 -9.95
N PRO A 174 6.45 0.29 -11.17
CA PRO A 174 5.70 1.39 -11.77
C PRO A 174 4.66 1.98 -10.81
N GLN A 175 4.42 3.29 -10.92
CA GLN A 175 3.47 4.00 -10.05
C GLN A 175 2.07 3.37 -10.11
N LYS A 176 1.61 3.01 -11.31
CA LYS A 176 0.40 2.23 -11.52
C LYS A 176 0.27 0.99 -10.62
N GLU A 177 1.32 0.18 -10.51
CA GLU A 177 1.28 -1.05 -9.69
C GLU A 177 1.18 -0.73 -8.19
N LEU A 178 1.89 0.33 -7.76
CA LEU A 178 1.83 0.77 -6.36
C LEU A 178 0.44 1.31 -6.01
N LEU A 179 -0.15 2.09 -6.92
CA LEU A 179 -1.51 2.63 -6.79
C LEU A 179 -2.57 1.52 -6.84
N ASP A 180 -2.40 0.51 -7.69
CA ASP A 180 -3.28 -0.66 -7.74
C ASP A 180 -3.28 -1.40 -6.38
N ALA A 181 -2.11 -1.59 -5.77
CA ALA A 181 -2.01 -2.22 -4.44
C ALA A 181 -2.55 -1.31 -3.31
N ALA A 182 -2.28 0.00 -3.37
CA ALA A 182 -2.78 0.96 -2.39
C ALA A 182 -4.32 1.04 -2.38
N ASP A 183 -4.94 1.04 -3.57
CA ASP A 183 -6.39 1.06 -3.70
C ASP A 183 -7.04 -0.23 -3.16
N LEU A 184 -6.37 -1.37 -3.37
CA LEU A 184 -6.82 -2.67 -2.87
C LEU A 184 -6.74 -2.73 -1.33
N ILE A 185 -5.60 -2.38 -0.75
CA ILE A 185 -5.44 -2.41 0.71
C ILE A 185 -6.35 -1.41 1.42
N TYR A 186 -6.57 -0.23 0.83
CA TYR A 186 -7.49 0.78 1.33
C TYR A 186 -8.92 0.23 1.51
N ARG A 187 -9.36 -0.61 0.56
CA ARG A 187 -10.68 -1.28 0.63
C ARG A 187 -10.71 -2.41 1.65
N TYR A 188 -9.64 -3.19 1.78
CA TYR A 188 -9.54 -4.17 2.85
C TYR A 188 -9.57 -3.50 4.23
N ASP A 189 -8.89 -2.38 4.38
CA ASP A 189 -8.85 -1.63 5.64
C ASP A 189 -10.21 -1.07 6.00
N TRP A 190 -10.94 -0.49 5.03
CA TRP A 190 -12.34 -0.13 5.24
C TRP A 190 -13.18 -1.32 5.77
N ALA A 191 -13.05 -2.49 5.14
CA ALA A 191 -13.83 -3.67 5.52
C ALA A 191 -13.48 -4.15 6.94
N ALA A 192 -12.19 -4.15 7.30
CA ALA A 192 -11.70 -4.51 8.62
C ALA A 192 -12.14 -3.50 9.70
N VAL A 193 -12.05 -2.19 9.41
CA VAL A 193 -12.50 -1.11 10.30
C VAL A 193 -14.01 -1.16 10.50
N ASN A 194 -14.79 -1.36 9.44
CA ASN A 194 -16.24 -1.47 9.52
C ASN A 194 -16.68 -2.67 10.37
N ALA A 195 -16.04 -3.84 10.23
CA ALA A 195 -16.32 -5.00 11.09
C ALA A 195 -16.01 -4.69 12.56
N ARG A 196 -14.84 -4.08 12.84
CA ARG A 196 -14.46 -3.65 14.19
C ARG A 196 -15.48 -2.69 14.81
N LEU A 197 -15.97 -1.71 14.05
CA LEU A 197 -16.97 -0.74 14.53
C LEU A 197 -18.31 -1.41 14.89
N LYS A 198 -18.61 -2.56 14.28
CA LYS A 198 -19.80 -3.38 14.59
C LYS A 198 -19.54 -4.42 15.70
N GLY A 199 -18.31 -4.53 16.20
CA GLY A 199 -17.92 -5.57 17.15
C GLY A 199 -17.85 -6.97 16.52
N GLU A 200 -17.61 -7.03 15.20
CA GLU A 200 -17.49 -8.26 14.42
C GLU A 200 -16.02 -8.62 14.19
N GLU A 201 -15.75 -9.90 13.93
CA GLU A 201 -14.44 -10.36 13.47
C GLU A 201 -14.14 -9.83 12.06
N PRO A 202 -12.86 -9.60 11.70
CA PRO A 202 -12.50 -9.20 10.35
C PRO A 202 -13.07 -10.16 9.29
N PRO A 203 -13.66 -9.62 8.20
CA PRO A 203 -14.36 -10.44 7.23
C PRO A 203 -13.38 -11.33 6.47
N ALA A 204 -13.85 -12.52 6.08
CA ALA A 204 -13.12 -13.47 5.24
C ALA A 204 -11.68 -13.78 5.72
N GLY A 205 -11.43 -13.74 7.03
CA GLY A 205 -10.13 -14.10 7.61
C GLY A 205 -9.03 -13.06 7.47
N LEU A 206 -9.35 -11.81 7.10
CA LEU A 206 -8.36 -10.73 7.08
C LEU A 206 -7.70 -10.56 8.46
N ASP A 207 -6.39 -10.28 8.50
CA ASP A 207 -5.71 -9.89 9.72
C ASP A 207 -5.67 -8.36 9.81
N LYS A 208 -6.34 -7.79 10.81
CA LYS A 208 -6.44 -6.33 10.97
C LYS A 208 -5.10 -5.63 11.16
N GLY A 209 -4.12 -6.30 11.79
CA GLY A 209 -2.78 -5.74 12.01
C GLY A 209 -1.99 -5.72 10.71
N VAL A 210 -2.07 -6.81 9.94
CA VAL A 210 -1.48 -6.90 8.61
C VAL A 210 -2.07 -5.86 7.67
N VAL A 211 -3.41 -5.77 7.62
CA VAL A 211 -4.11 -4.78 6.77
C VAL A 211 -3.66 -3.36 7.10
N TYR A 212 -3.65 -2.99 8.38
CA TYR A 212 -3.26 -1.65 8.82
C TYR A 212 -1.81 -1.31 8.44
N GLU A 213 -0.85 -2.17 8.78
CA GLU A 213 0.57 -1.89 8.51
C GLU A 213 0.89 -1.86 7.01
N ARG A 214 0.23 -2.70 6.21
CA ARG A 214 0.38 -2.67 4.76
C ARG A 214 -0.26 -1.43 4.15
N HIS A 215 -1.42 -0.99 4.65
CA HIS A 215 -2.06 0.26 4.23
C HIS A 215 -1.17 1.47 4.54
N TYR A 216 -0.63 1.53 5.75
CA TYR A 216 0.31 2.57 6.17
C TYR A 216 1.52 2.65 5.23
N ALA A 217 2.15 1.52 4.93
CA ALA A 217 3.31 1.48 4.04
C ALA A 217 2.96 1.86 2.59
N LEU A 218 1.81 1.43 2.08
CA LEU A 218 1.34 1.75 0.74
C LEU A 218 1.00 3.25 0.60
N ASN A 219 0.35 3.86 1.59
CA ASN A 219 0.08 5.30 1.60
C ASN A 219 1.37 6.12 1.54
N TRP A 220 2.39 5.72 2.31
CA TRP A 220 3.70 6.38 2.22
C TRP A 220 4.35 6.24 0.85
N LEU A 221 4.28 5.04 0.25
CA LEU A 221 4.85 4.72 -1.07
C LEU A 221 4.25 5.55 -2.19
N ILE A 222 2.93 5.78 -2.18
CA ILE A 222 2.22 6.56 -3.19
C ILE A 222 2.22 8.07 -2.88
N GLY A 223 2.92 8.49 -1.80
CA GLY A 223 3.01 9.89 -1.40
C GLY A 223 1.66 10.49 -0.98
N TYR A 224 0.79 9.69 -0.36
CA TYR A 224 -0.49 10.15 0.15
C TYR A 224 -0.32 11.39 1.04
N LEU A 225 -0.99 12.48 0.65
CA LEU A 225 -0.91 13.81 1.29
C LEU A 225 0.52 14.36 1.47
N ASP A 226 1.50 13.85 0.71
CA ASP A 226 2.93 14.13 0.87
C ASP A 226 3.47 13.98 2.31
N GLN A 227 2.81 13.17 3.13
CA GLN A 227 3.12 13.00 4.55
C GLN A 227 4.48 12.30 4.76
N ASP A 228 5.18 12.68 5.83
CA ASP A 228 6.35 11.96 6.29
C ASP A 228 5.96 10.63 6.95
N TRP A 229 6.90 9.69 7.03
CA TRP A 229 6.62 8.33 7.50
C TRP A 229 5.99 8.29 8.89
N ASP A 230 6.30 9.21 9.80
CA ASP A 230 5.74 9.22 11.16
C ASP A 230 4.29 9.75 11.23
N ASP A 231 3.80 10.36 10.15
CA ASP A 231 2.57 11.15 10.11
C ASP A 231 1.50 10.56 9.18
N ILE A 232 1.78 9.43 8.54
CA ILE A 232 0.86 8.76 7.61
C ILE A 232 -0.46 8.44 8.30
N SER A 233 -1.56 8.85 7.67
CA SER A 233 -2.91 8.40 8.03
C SER A 233 -3.38 7.23 7.16
N THR A 234 -4.30 6.45 7.72
CA THR A 234 -4.99 5.32 7.08
C THR A 234 -6.50 5.48 7.25
N ASP A 235 -7.01 6.70 7.07
CA ASP A 235 -8.43 6.98 7.18
C ASP A 235 -9.22 6.23 6.11
N THR A 236 -10.30 5.57 6.54
CA THR A 236 -11.21 4.76 5.72
C THR A 236 -12.67 4.98 6.12
#